data_AF-A0A7Y9RL64-F1
#
_entry.id   AF-A0A7Y9RL64-F1
#
_cell.length_a   1.000
_cell.length_b   1.000
_cell.length_c   1.000
_cell.angle_alpha   90.00
_cell.angle_beta   90.00
_cell.angle_gamma   90.00
#
_symmetry.space_group_name_H-M   'P 1'
#
loop_
_entity.id
_entity.type
_entity.pdbx_description
1 polymer ?
#
loop_
_entity_poly.entity_id
_entity_poly.type
_entity_poly.pdbx_seq_one_letter_code
_entity_poly.pdbx_strand_id
1 'polypeptide(L)'
;MRLTTAHHDHLVDPNAIMHPGTVTKMLDENLARIRVHRNNIRRYRSLLETRLSEPERQFIERRISEERSALEALTSETFPIALTLPFKGGSQHELRDR
;
A
#
# COMPACT_ATOMS: atom_id res chain seq x y z
N MET A 1 -28.44 -51.03 -26.29
CA MET A 1 -29.35 -49.93 -25.93
C MET A 1 -28.69 -49.06 -24.88
N ARG A 2 -28.48 -47.78 -25.25
CA ARG A 2 -28.31 -46.54 -24.44
C ARG A 2 -27.30 -46.49 -23.28
N LEU A 3 -26.23 -45.75 -23.59
CA LEU A 3 -25.33 -44.99 -22.70
C LEU A 3 -26.10 -44.02 -21.80
N THR A 4 -25.68 -43.87 -20.54
CA THR A 4 -25.75 -42.59 -19.82
C THR A 4 -24.56 -42.48 -18.85
N THR A 5 -23.41 -42.04 -19.38
CA THR A 5 -22.42 -41.33 -18.55
C THR A 5 -23.09 -40.05 -18.08
N ALA A 6 -23.46 -40.00 -16.81
CA ALA A 6 -23.81 -38.75 -16.16
C ALA A 6 -22.51 -37.96 -15.93
N HIS A 7 -22.07 -37.25 -16.98
CA HIS A 7 -21.23 -36.07 -16.84
C HIS A 7 -22.05 -35.06 -16.04
N HIS A 8 -21.97 -35.13 -14.72
CA HIS A 8 -22.35 -33.99 -13.88
C HIS A 8 -21.28 -32.94 -14.12
N ASP A 9 -21.62 -31.99 -14.99
CA ASP A 9 -20.97 -30.71 -15.13
C ASP A 9 -20.74 -30.14 -13.73
N HIS A 10 -19.50 -30.24 -13.28
CA HIS A 10 -19.01 -29.50 -12.14
C HIS A 10 -18.94 -28.06 -12.62
N LEU A 11 -20.06 -27.34 -12.49
CA LEU A 11 -20.11 -25.90 -12.60
C LEU A 11 -19.06 -25.37 -11.62
N VAL A 12 -17.89 -25.02 -12.15
CA VAL A 12 -16.83 -24.33 -11.42
C VAL A 12 -17.48 -23.01 -11.01
N ASP A 13 -17.85 -22.89 -9.74
CA ASP A 13 -18.32 -21.62 -9.20
C ASP A 13 -17.18 -20.61 -9.38
N PRO A 14 -17.34 -19.57 -10.22
CA PRO A 14 -16.28 -18.58 -10.43
C PRO A 14 -15.96 -17.80 -9.14
N ASN A 15 -16.82 -17.89 -8.12
CA ASN A 15 -16.61 -17.27 -6.81
C ASN A 15 -15.74 -18.13 -5.87
N ALA A 16 -15.50 -19.41 -6.19
CA ALA A 16 -14.63 -20.29 -5.40
C ALA A 16 -13.14 -19.92 -5.48
N ILE A 17 -12.74 -19.06 -6.42
CA ILE A 17 -11.35 -18.57 -6.53
C ILE A 17 -11.03 -17.56 -5.40
N MET A 18 -12.03 -16.96 -4.76
CA MET A 18 -11.87 -16.01 -3.66
C MET A 18 -12.33 -16.61 -2.32
N HIS A 19 -11.66 -17.69 -1.88
CA HIS A 19 -11.86 -18.21 -0.53
C HIS A 19 -11.50 -17.13 0.52
N PRO A 20 -12.27 -16.98 1.62
CA PRO A 20 -12.02 -15.98 2.65
C PRO A 20 -10.61 -16.09 3.26
N GLY A 21 -10.04 -17.30 3.33
CA GLY A 21 -8.66 -17.52 3.77
C GLY A 21 -7.58 -16.96 2.83
N THR A 22 -7.87 -16.81 1.54
CA THR A 22 -6.96 -16.20 0.56
C THR A 22 -6.96 -14.67 0.69
N VAL A 23 -8.14 -14.08 0.89
CA VAL A 23 -8.28 -12.62 1.08
C VAL A 23 -7.59 -12.16 2.35
N THR A 24 -7.70 -12.91 3.46
CA THR A 24 -7.00 -12.58 4.72
C THR A 24 -5.48 -12.63 4.55
N LYS A 25 -4.94 -13.66 3.85
CA LYS A 25 -3.50 -13.74 3.59
C LYS A 25 -2.98 -12.58 2.74
N MET A 26 -3.69 -12.22 1.67
CA MET A 26 -3.30 -11.08 0.82
C MET A 26 -3.31 -9.76 1.59
N LEU A 27 -4.29 -9.56 2.48
CA LEU A 27 -4.37 -8.38 3.35
C LEU A 27 -3.22 -8.34 4.37
N ASP A 28 -2.89 -9.47 5.01
CA ASP A 28 -1.79 -9.58 5.96
C ASP A 28 -0.42 -9.34 5.28
N GLU A 29 -0.22 -9.88 4.08
CA GLU A 29 0.96 -9.65 3.26
C GLU A 29 1.11 -8.18 2.87
N ASN A 30 0.03 -7.54 2.43
CA ASN A 30 0.03 -6.12 2.11
C ASN A 30 0.31 -5.26 3.34
N LEU A 31 -0.26 -5.60 4.50
CA LEU A 31 0.02 -4.90 5.76
C LEU A 31 1.48 -5.07 6.18
N ALA A 32 2.06 -6.26 6.00
CA ALA A 32 3.48 -6.50 6.25
C ALA A 32 4.36 -5.63 5.33
N ARG A 33 4.04 -5.53 4.04
CA ARG A 33 4.75 -4.66 3.09
C ARG A 33 4.62 -3.18 3.45
N ILE A 34 3.43 -2.71 3.81
CA ILE A 34 3.18 -1.34 4.31
C ILE A 34 4.08 -1.03 5.51
N ARG A 35 4.19 -1.95 6.48
CA ARG A 35 5.06 -1.79 7.66
C ARG A 35 6.53 -1.70 7.26
N VAL A 36 6.99 -2.52 6.32
CA VAL A 36 8.37 -2.50 5.81
C VAL A 36 8.70 -1.15 5.17
N HIS A 37 7.87 -0.66 4.23
CA HIS A 37 8.10 0.64 3.58
C HIS A 37 8.14 1.80 4.58
N ARG A 38 7.23 1.81 5.57
CA ARG A 38 7.23 2.83 6.63
C ARG A 38 8.51 2.79 7.47
N ASN A 39 8.99 1.60 7.81
CA ASN A 39 10.23 1.42 8.56
C ASN A 39 11.46 1.87 7.75
N ASN A 40 11.51 1.54 6.46
CA ASN A 40 12.56 1.98 5.54
C ASN A 40 12.60 3.51 5.44
N ILE A 41 11.45 4.16 5.24
CA ILE A 41 11.34 5.63 5.21
C ILE A 41 11.87 6.24 6.51
N ARG A 42 11.47 5.71 7.68
CA ARG A 42 11.97 6.21 8.97
C ARG A 42 13.49 6.08 9.08
N ARG A 43 14.02 4.93 8.71
CA ARG A 43 15.47 4.65 8.73
C ARG A 43 16.23 5.61 7.81
N TYR A 44 15.76 5.78 6.58
CA TYR A 44 16.39 6.67 5.61
C TYR A 44 16.34 8.14 6.03
N ARG A 45 15.25 8.60 6.66
CA ARG A 45 15.20 9.95 7.23
C ARG A 45 16.23 10.14 8.35
N SER A 46 16.40 9.14 9.23
CA SER A 46 17.44 9.19 10.26
C SER A 46 18.86 9.19 9.66
N LEU A 47 19.10 8.49 8.54
CA LEU A 47 20.39 8.57 7.85
C LEU A 47 20.68 9.98 7.33
N LEU A 48 19.67 10.71 6.84
CA LEU A 48 19.84 12.09 6.35
C LEU A 48 20.26 13.10 7.44
N GLU A 49 20.05 12.76 8.71
CA GLU A 49 20.49 13.53 9.88
C GLU A 49 21.97 13.30 10.20
N THR A 50 22.60 12.28 9.60
CA THR A 50 24.03 11.97 9.77
C THR A 50 24.89 12.70 8.73
N ARG A 51 26.22 12.59 8.87
CA ARG A 51 27.16 13.13 7.89
C ARG A 51 27.21 12.20 6.67
N LEU A 52 26.66 12.69 5.56
CA LEU A 52 26.64 12.02 4.27
C LEU A 52 27.30 12.93 3.23
N SER A 53 27.95 12.33 2.24
CA SER A 53 28.34 13.04 1.03
C SER A 53 27.11 13.37 0.19
N GLU A 54 27.25 14.36 -0.70
CA GLU A 54 26.21 14.78 -1.62
C GLU A 54 25.61 13.63 -2.46
N PRO A 55 26.40 12.74 -3.10
CA PRO A 55 25.82 11.61 -3.83
C PRO A 55 25.09 10.60 -2.93
N GLU A 56 25.55 10.39 -1.70
CA GLU A 56 24.85 9.51 -0.74
C GLU A 56 23.51 10.11 -0.31
N ARG A 57 23.48 11.43 -0.07
CA ARG A 57 22.26 12.17 0.24
C ARG A 57 21.24 12.06 -0.89
N GLN A 58 21.64 12.34 -2.13
CA GLN A 58 20.76 12.23 -3.30
C GLN A 58 20.25 10.81 -3.51
N PHE A 59 21.11 9.81 -3.31
CA PHE A 59 20.70 8.41 -3.37
C PHE A 59 19.61 8.09 -2.33
N ILE A 60 19.80 8.52 -1.08
CA ILE A 60 18.85 8.27 0.01
C ILE A 60 17.52 9.00 -0.24
N GLU A 61 17.57 10.25 -0.71
CA GLU A 61 16.36 11.02 -1.03
C GLU A 61 15.55 10.36 -2.16
N ARG A 62 16.22 9.90 -3.22
CA ARG A 62 15.57 9.13 -4.29
C ARG A 62 14.94 7.85 -3.74
N ARG A 63 15.67 7.10 -2.90
CA ARG A 63 15.15 5.88 -2.25
C ARG A 63 13.93 6.18 -1.37
N ILE A 64 13.91 7.29 -0.62
CA ILE A 64 12.73 7.68 0.16
C ILE A 64 11.51 7.94 -0.75
N SER A 65 11.72 8.59 -1.91
CA SER A 65 10.65 8.83 -2.89
C SER A 65 10.07 7.52 -3.43
N GLU A 66 10.94 6.57 -3.79
CA GLU A 66 10.53 5.24 -4.25
C GLU A 66 9.73 4.48 -3.19
N GLU A 67 10.18 4.47 -1.93
CA GLU A 67 9.45 3.81 -0.83
C GLU A 67 8.09 4.47 -0.55
N ARG A 68 7.97 5.80 -0.70
CA ARG A 68 6.68 6.51 -0.56
C ARG A 68 5.72 6.14 -1.69
N SER A 69 6.21 6.11 -2.93
CA SER A 69 5.39 5.71 -4.08
C SER A 69 4.89 4.27 -3.96
N ALA A 70 5.76 3.34 -3.53
CA ALA A 70 5.38 1.96 -3.26
C ALA A 70 4.35 1.83 -2.12
N LEU A 71 4.53 2.62 -1.06
CA LEU A 71 3.56 2.69 0.05
C LEU A 71 2.20 3.19 -0.43
N GLU A 72 2.16 4.28 -1.21
CA GLU A 72 0.92 4.85 -1.76
C GLU A 72 0.18 3.85 -2.64
N ALA A 73 0.89 3.16 -3.53
CA ALA A 73 0.32 2.10 -4.37
C ALA A 73 -0.29 0.97 -3.51
N LEU A 74 0.48 0.42 -2.57
CA LEU A 74 0.00 -0.64 -1.68
C LEU A 74 -1.19 -0.20 -0.83
N THR A 75 -1.19 1.02 -0.31
CA THR A 75 -2.32 1.53 0.48
C THR A 75 -3.58 1.74 -0.37
N SER A 76 -3.42 2.17 -1.62
CA SER A 76 -4.54 2.32 -2.57
C SER A 76 -5.15 0.98 -2.95
N GLU A 77 -4.30 -0.04 -3.12
CA GLU A 77 -4.72 -1.44 -3.38
C GLU A 77 -5.36 -2.10 -2.16
N THR A 78 -4.87 -1.80 -0.95
CA THR A 78 -5.27 -2.47 0.30
C THR A 78 -6.47 -1.81 0.97
N PHE A 79 -6.55 -0.48 0.90
CA PHE A 79 -7.58 0.32 1.54
C PHE A 79 -8.21 1.24 0.50
N PRO A 80 -9.18 0.75 -0.29
CA PRO A 80 -9.96 1.64 -1.13
C PRO A 80 -10.72 2.61 -0.20
N ILE A 81 -10.23 3.86 -0.15
CA ILE A 81 -10.93 5.09 0.29
C ILE A 81 -10.81 5.52 1.79
N ALA A 82 -10.23 4.77 2.73
CA ALA A 82 -10.43 5.08 4.16
C ALA A 82 -9.38 5.94 4.92
N LEU A 83 -8.34 6.50 4.30
CA LEU A 83 -7.33 7.29 5.05
C LEU A 83 -6.90 8.61 4.39
N THR A 84 -7.79 9.26 3.64
CA THR A 84 -7.68 10.71 3.42
C THR A 84 -8.01 11.45 4.72
N LEU A 85 -7.12 11.32 5.71
CA LEU A 85 -7.02 12.33 6.76
C LEU A 85 -6.76 13.65 6.02
N PRO A 86 -7.62 14.67 6.17
CA PRO A 86 -7.32 15.98 5.59
C PRO A 86 -6.00 16.43 6.20
N PHE A 87 -4.97 16.46 5.36
CA PHE A 87 -3.72 17.15 5.66
C PHE A 87 -4.13 18.55 6.08
N LYS A 88 -4.03 18.87 7.37
CA LYS A 88 -4.33 20.19 7.90
C LYS A 88 -3.23 21.13 7.41
N GLY A 89 -3.35 21.56 6.16
CA GLY A 89 -2.64 22.70 5.62
C GLY A 89 -3.11 23.92 6.40
N GLY A 90 -2.29 24.39 7.33
CA GLY A 90 -2.52 25.63 8.02
C GLY A 90 -2.49 26.78 7.03
N SER A 91 -3.64 27.43 6.84
CA SER A 91 -3.77 28.78 6.31
C SER A 91 -5.11 29.35 6.76
N GLN A 92 -5.24 29.67 8.05
CA GLN A 92 -6.23 30.67 8.47
C GLN A 92 -5.70 32.04 8.05
N HIS A 93 -5.92 32.39 6.79
CA HIS A 93 -5.79 33.75 6.30
C HIS A 93 -7.16 34.42 6.42
N GLU A 94 -7.51 34.88 7.61
CA GLU A 94 -8.56 35.91 7.78
C GLU A 94 -8.35 36.63 9.12
N LEU A 95 -7.32 37.48 9.18
CA LEU A 95 -7.39 38.65 10.06
C LEU A 95 -7.86 39.80 9.19
N ARG A 96 -9.16 40.06 9.33
CA ARG A 96 -9.84 41.26 8.85
C ARG A 96 -9.12 42.49 9.37
N ASP A 97 -8.46 43.21 8.48
CA ASP A 97 -8.12 44.60 8.73
C ASP A 97 -9.34 45.46 8.37
N ARG A 98 -9.87 46.08 9.43
CA ARG A 98 -10.49 47.41 9.54
C ARG A 98 -11.74 47.73 8.71
#